data_AF-A0A938Y1X3-F1
#
_entry.id   AF-A0A938Y1X3-F1
#
_cell.length_a   1.000
_cell.length_b   1.000
_cell.length_c   1.000
_cell.angle_alpha   90.00
_cell.angle_beta   90.00
_cell.angle_gamma   90.00
#
_symmetry.space_group_name_H-M   'P 1'
#
loop_
_entity.id
_entity.type
_entity.pdbx_description
1 polymer ?
#
loop_
_entity_poly.entity_id
_entity_poly.type
_entity_poly.pdbx_seq_one_letter_code
_entity_poly.pdbx_strand_id
1 'polypeptide(L)'
;MIQTEQILEIVKKISGRPTAEMSSSFAELGMSSTNIVEMLIEFEMIFDVDVLDENLNIFELQTVQEAHDYINRLVEKKANG
;
A
#
# COMPACT_ATOMS: atom_id res chain seq x y z
N MET A 1 -2.08 5.51 13.23
CA MET A 1 -2.59 5.92 11.91
C MET A 1 -1.40 6.35 11.06
N ILE A 2 -1.25 5.74 9.89
CA ILE A 2 -0.13 5.99 8.98
C ILE A 2 -0.37 7.31 8.26
N GLN A 3 0.68 8.12 8.13
CA GLN A 3 0.63 9.38 7.41
C GLN A 3 0.55 9.14 5.90
N THR A 4 -0.34 9.86 5.24
CA THR A 4 -0.56 9.81 3.78
C THR A 4 0.74 10.04 3.01
N GLU A 5 1.57 10.96 3.47
CA GLU A 5 2.84 11.30 2.84
C GLU A 5 3.79 10.09 2.76
N GLN A 6 3.82 9.26 3.81
CA GLN A 6 4.69 8.07 3.84
C GLN A 6 4.27 7.04 2.78
N ILE A 7 2.96 6.85 2.60
CA ILE A 7 2.42 5.96 1.55
C ILE A 7 2.77 6.51 0.17
N LEU A 8 2.53 7.80 -0.05
CA LEU A 8 2.77 8.43 -1.35
C LEU A 8 4.24 8.36 -1.75
N GLU A 9 5.18 8.52 -0.82
CA GLU A 9 6.61 8.40 -1.12
C GLU A 9 6.99 6.98 -1.58
N ILE A 10 6.45 5.94 -0.94
CA ILE A 10 6.69 4.54 -1.33
C ILE A 10 6.08 4.26 -2.71
N VAL A 11 4.84 4.72 -2.94
CA VAL A 11 4.17 4.58 -4.24
C VAL A 11 4.94 5.28 -5.36
N LYS A 12 5.43 6.51 -5.15
CA LYS A 12 6.26 7.22 -6.13
C LYS A 12 7.57 6.46 -6.42
N LYS A 13 8.24 5.97 -5.37
CA LYS A 13 9.48 5.18 -5.49
C LYS A 13 9.26 3.95 -6.39
N ILE A 14 8.20 3.18 -6.14
CA ILE A 14 7.96 1.91 -6.83
C ILE A 14 7.39 2.12 -8.23
N SER A 15 6.46 3.07 -8.40
CA SER A 15 5.90 3.40 -9.71
C SER A 15 6.89 4.10 -10.64
N GLY A 16 7.98 4.67 -10.10
CA GLY A 16 8.90 5.52 -10.84
C GLY A 16 8.26 6.83 -11.31
N ARG A 17 7.11 7.23 -10.74
CA ARG A 17 6.39 8.45 -11.09
C ARG A 17 6.77 9.60 -10.16
N PRO A 18 6.92 10.83 -10.68
CA PRO A 18 7.25 11.99 -9.85
C PRO A 18 6.07 12.43 -8.96
N THR A 19 4.84 12.02 -9.31
CA THR A 19 3.61 12.44 -8.66
C THR A 19 2.69 11.24 -8.48
N ALA A 20 2.03 11.17 -7.32
CA ALA A 20 0.95 10.25 -7.01
C ALA A 20 0.01 10.95 -6.03
N GLU A 21 -1.28 10.63 -6.13
CA GLU A 21 -2.32 11.10 -5.21
C GLU A 21 -3.04 9.89 -4.60
N MET A 22 -3.74 10.08 -3.49
CA MET A 22 -4.50 8.99 -2.85
C MET A 22 -5.60 8.42 -3.75
N SER A 23 -6.20 9.27 -4.57
CA SER A 23 -7.20 8.92 -5.58
C SER A 23 -6.62 8.22 -6.81
N SER A 24 -5.30 8.23 -7.01
CA SER A 24 -4.68 7.61 -8.17
C SER A 24 -4.87 6.10 -8.15
N SER A 25 -5.24 5.54 -9.30
CA SER A 25 -5.22 4.09 -9.50
C SER A 25 -3.80 3.59 -9.77
N PHE A 26 -3.50 2.36 -9.39
CA PHE A 26 -2.23 1.70 -9.70
C PHE A 26 -2.04 1.56 -11.22
N ALA A 27 -3.13 1.38 -11.98
CA ALA A 27 -3.09 1.35 -13.43
C ALA A 27 -2.61 2.69 -14.03
N GLU A 28 -3.12 3.83 -13.54
CA GLU A 28 -2.68 5.17 -13.97
C GLU A 28 -1.21 5.42 -13.64
N LEU A 29 -0.75 4.89 -12.51
CA LEU A 29 0.65 4.97 -12.09
C LEU A 29 1.56 4.04 -12.91
N GLY A 30 1.00 3.13 -13.71
CA GLY A 30 1.73 2.14 -14.49
C GLY A 30 2.26 0.97 -13.65
N MET A 31 1.65 0.74 -12.48
CA MET A 31 2.02 -0.35 -11.58
C MET A 31 1.34 -1.64 -11.99
N SER A 32 2.15 -2.69 -12.13
CA SER A 32 1.69 -4.07 -12.31
C SER A 32 1.39 -4.74 -10.97
N SER A 33 0.81 -5.94 -11.00
CA SER A 33 0.65 -6.77 -9.80
C SER A 33 1.96 -7.02 -9.06
N THR A 34 3.08 -7.17 -9.78
CA THR A 34 4.42 -7.29 -9.17
C THR A 34 4.78 -6.03 -8.38
N ASN A 35 4.48 -4.84 -8.90
CA ASN A 35 4.74 -3.58 -8.21
C ASN A 35 3.84 -3.43 -6.97
N ILE A 36 2.60 -3.90 -7.04
CA ILE A 36 1.69 -3.88 -5.89
C ILE A 36 2.21 -4.81 -4.80
N VAL A 37 2.70 -6.00 -5.14
CA VAL A 37 3.33 -6.93 -4.18
C VAL A 37 4.59 -6.31 -3.55
N GLU A 38 5.47 -5.71 -4.35
CA GLU A 38 6.66 -5.00 -3.85
C GLU A 38 6.29 -3.89 -2.87
N MET A 39 5.24 -3.12 -3.18
CA MET A 39 4.71 -2.08 -2.30
C MET A 39 4.21 -2.64 -0.97
N LEU A 40 3.49 -3.76 -1.00
CA LEU A 40 3.01 -4.41 0.22
C LEU A 40 4.18 -4.93 1.09
N ILE A 41 5.21 -5.51 0.47
CA ILE A 41 6.41 -5.97 1.19
C ILE A 41 7.14 -4.79 1.85
N GLU A 42 7.29 -3.66 1.14
CA GLU A 42 7.88 -2.44 1.72
C GLU A 42 7.04 -1.91 2.89
N PHE A 43 5.71 -1.98 2.81
CA PHE A 43 4.83 -1.63 3.93
C PHE A 43 4.99 -2.57 5.13
N GLU A 44 5.05 -3.89 4.90
CA GLU A 44 5.31 -4.89 5.95
C GLU A 44 6.60 -4.55 6.70
N MET A 45 7.68 -4.26 5.97
CA MET A 45 8.98 -3.94 6.58
C MET A 45 8.95 -2.61 7.36
N ILE A 46 8.28 -1.59 6.85
CA ILE A 46 8.27 -0.24 7.46
C ILE A 46 7.35 -0.17 8.67
N PHE A 47 6.20 -0.83 8.61
CA PHE A 47 5.16 -0.77 9.65
C PHE A 47 5.15 -2.00 10.57
N ASP A 48 6.01 -2.97 10.30
CA ASP A 48 6.13 -4.22 11.06
C ASP A 48 4.77 -4.95 11.13
N VAL A 49 4.09 -5.07 9.99
CA VAL A 49 2.77 -5.73 9.87
C VAL A 49 2.82 -6.89 8.90
N ASP A 50 2.04 -7.94 9.16
CA ASP A 50 1.91 -9.05 8.22
C ASP A 50 0.88 -8.70 7.13
N VAL A 51 1.37 -8.45 5.92
CA VAL A 51 0.54 -8.10 4.75
C VAL A 51 0.09 -9.32 3.96
N LEU A 52 0.64 -10.51 4.22
CA LEU A 52 0.27 -11.76 3.55
C LEU A 52 -0.82 -12.50 4.34
N ASP A 53 -1.75 -11.75 4.91
CA ASP A 53 -2.99 -12.23 5.53
C ASP A 53 -3.79 -13.07 4.50
N GLU A 54 -4.42 -14.15 4.96
CA GLU A 54 -5.31 -15.02 4.17
C GLU A 54 -6.44 -14.26 3.43
N ASN A 55 -6.75 -13.04 3.87
CA ASN A 55 -7.76 -12.15 3.31
C ASN A 55 -7.21 -11.14 2.30
N LEU A 56 -5.91 -11.14 1.99
CA LEU A 56 -5.36 -10.26 0.97
C LEU A 56 -5.89 -10.67 -0.41
N ASN A 57 -6.77 -9.85 -0.97
CA ASN A 57 -7.12 -9.90 -2.39
C ASN A 57 -6.44 -8.74 -3.13
N ILE A 58 -5.30 -9.00 -3.78
CA ILE A 58 -4.55 -7.99 -4.52
C ILE A 58 -5.40 -7.35 -5.63
N PHE A 59 -6.39 -8.06 -6.17
CA PHE A 59 -7.27 -7.52 -7.22
C PHE A 59 -8.28 -6.48 -6.69
N GLU A 60 -8.50 -6.43 -5.38
CA GLU A 60 -9.30 -5.41 -4.69
C GLU A 60 -8.50 -4.16 -4.33
N LEU A 61 -7.16 -4.21 -4.45
CA LEU A 61 -6.30 -3.05 -4.27
C LEU A 61 -6.08 -2.39 -5.64
N GLN A 62 -6.88 -1.37 -5.96
CA GLN A 62 -6.84 -0.67 -7.24
C GLN A 62 -6.28 0.75 -7.13
N THR A 63 -6.39 1.36 -5.95
CA THR A 63 -6.00 2.74 -5.68
C THR A 63 -5.04 2.85 -4.49
N VAL A 64 -4.33 3.97 -4.42
CA VAL A 64 -3.42 4.26 -3.31
C VAL A 64 -4.19 4.38 -1.98
N GLN A 65 -5.40 4.95 -2.01
CA GLN A 65 -6.28 5.02 -0.83
C GLN A 65 -6.61 3.63 -0.28
N GLU A 66 -6.99 2.69 -1.14
CA GLU A 66 -7.33 1.32 -0.70
C GLU A 66 -6.13 0.63 -0.05
N ALA A 67 -4.92 0.83 -0.58
CA ALA A 67 -3.72 0.31 0.05
C ALA A 67 -3.43 0.98 1.41
N HIS A 68 -3.61 2.29 1.54
CA HIS A 68 -3.47 2.99 2.83
C HIS A 68 -4.49 2.49 3.86
N ASP A 69 -5.75 2.33 3.46
CA ASP A 69 -6.81 1.80 4.32
C ASP A 69 -6.52 0.35 4.74
N TYR A 70 -6.02 -0.46 3.81
CA TYR A 70 -5.61 -1.84 4.09
C TYR A 70 -4.51 -1.90 5.16
N ILE A 71 -3.41 -1.15 4.98
CA ILE A 71 -2.32 -1.17 5.95
C ILE A 71 -2.73 -0.55 7.29
N ASN A 72 -3.53 0.53 7.31
CA ASN A 72 -4.04 1.08 8.56
C ASN A 72 -4.83 0.03 9.36
N ARG A 73 -5.69 -0.76 8.71
CA ARG A 73 -6.42 -1.85 9.37
C ARG A 73 -5.48 -2.89 9.96
N LEU A 74 -4.39 -3.24 9.28
CA LEU A 74 -3.39 -4.19 9.80
C LEU A 74 -2.65 -3.62 11.02
N VAL A 75 -2.23 -2.36 10.96
CA VAL A 75 -1.57 -1.69 12.09
C VAL A 75 -2.50 -1.61 13.30
N GLU A 76 -3.77 -1.27 13.08
CA GLU A 76 -4.77 -1.24 14.15
C GLU A 76 -5.05 -2.63 14.74
N LYS A 77 -5.16 -3.66 13.89
CA LYS A 77 -5.31 -5.06 14.33
C LYS A 77 -4.13 -5.50 15.19
N LYS A 78 -2.90 -5.15 14.79
CA LYS A 78 -1.68 -5.42 15.58
C LYS A 78 -1.67 -4.67 16.91
N ALA A 79 -2.06 -3.39 16.93
CA ALA A 79 -2.05 -2.57 18.14
C ALA A 79 -3.09 -3.02 19.19
N ASN A 80 -4.16 -3.69 18.74
CA ASN A 80 -5.23 -4.20 19.59
C ASN A 80 -5.11 -5.71 19.91
N GLY A 81 -4.08 -6.38 19.38
CA GLY A 81 -3.83 -7.82 19.52
C GLY A 81 -2.80 -8.19 20.57
#